data_AF-A0AB39HR41-F1
#
_entry.id   AF-A0AB39HR41-F1
#
_cell.length_a   1.000
_cell.length_b   1.000
_cell.length_c   1.000
_cell.angle_alpha   90.00
_cell.angle_beta   90.00
_cell.angle_gamma   90.00
#
_symmetry.space_group_name_H-M   'P 1'
#
loop_
_entity.id
_entity.type
_entity.pdbx_description
1 polymer ?
#
loop_
_entity_poly.entity_id
_entity_poly.type
_entity_poly.pdbx_seq_one_letter_code
_entity_poly.pdbx_strand_id
1 'polypeptide(L)'
;MPKQYEVLELSYINGQLYKPGSTVTLEIDNPGSNLKLVSAREDGDDEKASLIAELLTYGVELNKNTGLEKLRAKLAEVKGE
;
A
#
# COMPACT_ATOMS: atom_id res chain seq x y z
N MET A 1 11.64 14.43 6.01
CA MET A 1 10.41 13.63 6.17
C MET A 1 10.81 12.16 6.15
N PRO A 2 10.42 11.36 7.16
CA PRO A 2 10.68 9.94 7.17
C PRO A 2 9.87 9.26 6.06
N LYS A 3 10.53 8.42 5.27
CA LYS A 3 9.94 7.62 4.19
C LYS A 3 10.03 6.14 4.56
N GLN A 4 9.13 5.32 4.02
CA GLN A 4 9.20 3.86 4.19
C GLN A 4 10.06 3.24 3.10
N TYR A 5 10.88 2.28 3.50
CA TYR A 5 11.76 1.53 2.62
C TYR A 5 11.58 0.04 2.84
N GLU A 6 11.60 -0.73 1.77
CA GLU A 6 11.62 -2.17 1.77
C GLU A 6 13.08 -2.61 1.67
N VAL A 7 13.47 -3.46 2.60
CA VAL A 7 14.81 -4.03 2.68
C VAL A 7 14.90 -5.11 1.61
N LEU A 8 15.81 -4.96 0.64
CA LEU A 8 15.96 -5.92 -0.47
C LEU A 8 16.93 -7.06 -0.12
N GLU A 9 17.84 -6.83 0.83
CA GLU A 9 18.84 -7.78 1.29
C GLU A 9 19.07 -7.64 2.80
N LEU A 10 19.61 -8.67 3.45
CA LEU A 10 19.85 -8.66 4.89
C LEU A 10 20.70 -7.44 5.29
N SER A 11 20.10 -6.49 6.01
CA SER A 11 20.69 -5.17 6.25
C SER A 11 20.65 -4.83 7.74
N TYR A 12 21.74 -4.26 8.25
CA TYR A 12 21.81 -3.78 9.62
C TYR A 12 21.56 -2.27 9.66
N ILE A 13 20.41 -1.87 10.20
CA ILE A 13 19.90 -0.50 10.15
C ILE A 13 19.52 -0.07 11.56
N ASN A 14 20.02 1.08 12.01
CA ASN A 14 19.74 1.64 13.34
C ASN A 14 19.97 0.65 14.51
N GLY A 15 20.99 -0.21 14.42
CA GLY A 15 21.30 -1.17 15.47
C GLY A 15 20.47 -2.45 15.43
N GLN A 16 19.65 -2.65 14.38
CA GLN A 16 18.82 -3.84 14.23
C GLN A 16 19.03 -4.49 12.86
N LEU A 17 19.02 -5.82 12.84
CA LEU A 17 19.12 -6.61 11.62
C LEU A 17 17.73 -6.80 11.00
N TYR A 18 17.58 -6.37 9.75
CA TYR A 18 16.37 -6.52 8.95
C TYR A 18 16.56 -7.56 7.86
N LYS A 19 15.54 -8.39 7.66
CA LYS A 19 15.52 -9.42 6.60
C LYS A 19 15.00 -8.83 5.29
N PRO A 20 15.37 -9.42 4.14
CA PRO A 20 14.77 -9.05 2.87
C PRO A 20 13.23 -9.18 2.93
N GLY A 21 12.52 -8.18 2.40
CA GLY A 21 11.07 -8.02 2.48
C GLY A 21 10.56 -7.30 3.74
N SER A 22 11.44 -6.93 4.68
CA SER A 22 11.03 -6.14 5.86
C SER A 22 10.88 -4.67 5.48
N THR A 23 9.90 -3.98 6.07
CA THR A 23 9.72 -2.53 5.89
C THR A 23 10.35 -1.76 7.05
N VAL A 24 11.08 -0.69 6.75
CA VAL A 24 11.71 0.20 7.72
C VAL A 24 11.42 1.66 7.37
N THR A 25 11.15 2.47 8.38
CA THR A 25 10.94 3.91 8.21
C THR A 25 12.26 4.64 8.45
N LEU A 26 12.77 5.34 7.44
CA LEU A 26 14.05 6.05 7.51
C LEU A 26 13.91 7.48 6.97
N GLU A 27 14.64 8.41 7.58
CA GLU A 27 14.81 9.74 7.02
C GLU A 27 16.19 9.81 6.37
N ILE A 28 16.25 9.40 5.10
CA ILE A 28 17.48 9.40 4.30
C ILE A 28 17.22 10.06 2.95
N ASP A 29 18.22 10.79 2.45
CA ASP A 29 18.13 11.51 1.19
C ASP A 29 18.24 10.56 -0.01
N ASN A 30 19.08 9.52 0.11
CA ASN A 30 19.31 8.54 -0.95
C ASN A 30 19.34 7.10 -0.39
N PRO A 31 18.32 6.26 -0.65
CA PRO A 31 18.40 4.84 -0.37
C PRO A 31 19.41 4.21 -1.33
N GLY A 32 20.48 3.59 -0.82
CA GLY A 32 21.37 2.79 -1.68
C GLY A 32 20.63 1.60 -2.31
N SER A 33 21.35 0.76 -3.05
CA SER A 33 20.75 -0.41 -3.75
C SER A 33 20.06 -1.43 -2.84
N ASN A 34 20.33 -1.40 -1.53
CA ASN A 34 19.83 -2.36 -0.55
C ASN A 34 18.42 -2.00 -0.05
N LEU A 35 17.96 -0.78 -0.35
CA LEU A 35 16.70 -0.23 0.12
C LEU A 35 15.88 0.24 -1.06
N LYS A 36 14.68 -0.28 -1.19
CA LYS A 36 13.71 0.20 -2.16
C LYS A 36 12.81 1.18 -1.45
N LEU A 37 12.70 2.41 -1.95
CA LEU A 37 11.66 3.31 -1.47
C LEU A 37 10.32 2.60 -1.68
N VAL A 38 9.66 2.26 -0.58
CA VAL A 38 8.22 2.02 -0.61
C VAL A 38 7.69 3.42 -0.79
N SER A 39 7.62 3.86 -2.05
CA SER A 39 6.80 5.01 -2.40
C SER A 39 5.52 4.74 -1.65
N ALA A 40 5.20 5.60 -0.67
CA ALA A 40 3.97 5.50 0.10
C ALA A 40 2.93 5.12 -0.94
N ARG A 41 2.47 3.87 -0.85
CA ARG A 41 1.59 3.24 -1.84
C ARG A 41 0.64 4.35 -2.21
N GLU A 42 0.61 4.74 -3.49
CA GLU A 42 -0.32 5.76 -3.92
C GLU A 42 -1.64 5.40 -3.24
N ASP A 43 -2.08 6.23 -2.30
CA ASP A 43 -3.14 5.89 -1.33
C ASP A 43 -4.41 5.43 -2.08
N GLY A 44 -4.49 5.75 -3.38
CA GLY A 44 -5.47 5.25 -4.32
C GLY A 44 -5.43 3.75 -4.64
N ASP A 45 -4.30 3.04 -4.70
CA ASP A 45 -4.32 1.63 -5.15
C ASP A 45 -4.66 0.64 -4.02
N ASP A 46 -4.21 0.92 -2.79
CA ASP A 46 -4.60 0.14 -1.60
C ASP A 46 -6.04 0.40 -1.19
N GLU A 47 -6.48 1.65 -1.25
CA GLU A 47 -7.87 1.97 -0.97
C GLU A 47 -8.77 1.36 -2.05
N LYS A 48 -8.39 1.47 -3.33
CA LYS A 48 -9.11 0.81 -4.42
C LYS A 48 -9.18 -0.70 -4.22
N ALA A 49 -8.08 -1.34 -3.86
CA ALA A 49 -8.05 -2.77 -3.58
C ALA A 49 -8.94 -3.15 -2.39
N SER A 50 -8.93 -2.34 -1.33
CA SER A 50 -9.76 -2.53 -0.14
C SER A 50 -11.24 -2.34 -0.44
N LEU A 51 -11.60 -1.31 -1.22
CA LEU A 51 -12.96 -1.05 -1.68
C LEU A 51 -13.46 -2.18 -2.60
N ILE A 52 -12.63 -2.66 -3.52
CA ILE A 52 -12.98 -3.79 -4.40
C ILE A 52 -13.16 -5.08 -3.57
N ALA A 53 -12.27 -5.37 -2.63
CA ALA A 53 -12.37 -6.54 -1.76
C ALA A 53 -13.63 -6.49 -0.89
N GLU A 54 -13.97 -5.31 -0.38
CA GLU A 54 -15.18 -5.13 0.41
C GLU A 54 -16.44 -5.24 -0.46
N LEU A 55 -16.50 -4.58 -1.63
CA LEU A 55 -17.59 -4.72 -2.59
C LEU A 55 -17.80 -6.17 -3.05
N LEU A 56 -16.72 -6.93 -3.24
CA LEU A 56 -16.77 -8.35 -3.55
C LEU A 56 -17.42 -9.16 -2.41
N THR A 57 -17.22 -8.76 -1.15
CA THR A 57 -17.87 -9.38 0.03
C THR A 57 -19.38 -9.20 0.00
N TYR A 58 -19.86 -8.08 -0.56
CA TYR A 58 -21.28 -7.84 -0.81
C TYR A 58 -21.78 -8.44 -2.15
N GLY A 59 -20.94 -9.18 -2.88
CA GLY A 59 -21.31 -9.80 -4.16
C GLY A 59 -21.26 -8.86 -5.36
N VAL A 60 -20.58 -7.72 -5.25
CA VAL A 60 -20.44 -6.74 -6.33
C VAL A 60 -19.09 -6.91 -7.03
N GLU A 61 -19.13 -7.46 -8.25
CA GLU A 61 -17.93 -7.59 -9.09
C GLU A 61 -17.65 -6.30 -9.87
N LEU A 62 -16.47 -5.70 -9.66
CA LEU A 62 -16.06 -4.46 -10.30
C LEU A 62 -14.81 -4.65 -11.15
N ASN A 63 -14.75 -3.93 -12.26
CA ASN A 63 -13.58 -3.98 -13.13
C ASN A 63 -12.38 -3.33 -12.43
N LYS A 64 -11.20 -3.94 -12.53
CA LYS A 64 -9.93 -3.38 -12.04
C LYS A 64 -9.59 -2.00 -12.59
N ASN A 65 -10.21 -1.56 -13.69
CA ASN A 65 -10.07 -0.22 -14.27
C ASN A 65 -11.08 0.80 -13.70
N THR A 66 -11.92 0.40 -12.74
CA THR A 66 -12.89 1.29 -12.10
C THR A 66 -12.14 2.33 -11.28
N GLY A 67 -12.47 3.61 -11.49
CA GLY A 67 -11.91 4.70 -10.70
C GLY A 67 -12.36 4.66 -9.24
N LEU A 68 -11.52 5.17 -8.35
CA LEU A 68 -11.72 5.19 -6.89
C LEU A 68 -13.08 5.79 -6.50
N GLU A 69 -13.48 6.89 -7.14
CA GLU A 69 -14.75 7.58 -6.88
C GLU A 69 -15.97 6.69 -7.11
N LYS A 70 -15.96 5.88 -8.17
CA LYS A 70 -17.05 4.94 -8.47
C LYS A 70 -17.12 3.80 -7.46
N LEU A 71 -15.98 3.31 -6.99
CA LEU A 71 -15.92 2.27 -5.96
C LEU A 71 -16.49 2.79 -4.64
N ARG A 72 -16.11 4.01 -4.22
CA ARG A 72 -16.65 4.66 -3.02
C ARG A 72 -18.16 4.86 -3.10
N ALA A 73 -18.66 5.36 -4.24
CA ALA A 73 -20.09 5.55 -4.46
C ALA A 73 -20.84 4.21 -4.37
N LYS A 74 -20.33 3.17 -5.03
CA LYS A 74 -20.96 1.84 -5.01
C LYS A 74 -20.98 1.23 -3.60
N LEU A 75 -19.89 1.39 -2.85
CA LEU A 75 -19.82 0.88 -1.48
C LEU A 75 -20.79 1.62 -0.56
N ALA A 76 -20.96 2.93 -0.75
CA ALA A 76 -21.94 3.71 -0.01
C ALA A 76 -23.39 3.32 -0.34
N GLU A 77 -23.71 3.02 -1.61
CA GLU A 77 -25.02 2.47 -1.99
C GLU A 77 -25.29 1.13 -1.28
N VAL A 78 -24.29 0.24 -1.27
CA VAL A 78 -24.43 -1.12 -0.72
C VAL A 78 -24.49 -1.14 0.81
N LYS A 79 -23.77 -0.22 1.49
CA LYS A 79 -23.81 -0.07 2.95
C LYS A 79 -25.00 0.77 3.45
N GLY A 80 -25.67 1.48 2.55
CA GLY A 80 -26.66 2.51 2.88
C GLY A 80 -28.12 2.08 2.88
N GLU A 81 -28.41 0.78 2.83
CA GLU A 81 -29.77 0.24 2.75
C GLU A 81 -30.09 -0.77 3.86
#